data_AF-A0A9W8JC39-F1
#
_entry.id   AF-A0A9W8JC39-F1
#
_cell.length_a   1.000
_cell.length_b   1.000
_cell.length_c   1.000
_cell.angle_alpha   90.00
_cell.angle_beta   90.00
_cell.angle_gamma   90.00
#
_symmetry.space_group_name_H-M   'P 1'
#
loop_
_entity.id
_entity.type
_entity.pdbx_description
1 polymer ?
#
loop_
_entity_poly.entity_id
_entity_poly.type
_entity_poly.pdbx_seq_one_letter_code
_entity_poly.pdbx_strand_id
1 'polypeptide(L)'
;MFSFLAQALTTLETTFYKLPGSAVIQRYVKSSHQNDPGRTILELILVVFAIRTLLQSRTRADRTGSHFIQFNKKEIDELVDEWAPEPLGAPLTPSEQYDLHALPIVAGQNGVKPKLVSTGKTAVNLASLNFAGLAGNEYIKERAVETLRKYGLGSCGPPGFYGTLDVHMDLERDIADFLGTEASILYSQGFSTVSSVIPAFCKRGDIIVADRGVNFAIQKGIQISRSTVRWYDHNDLESLEAVLQSIEKDRKKRRGPLTRRFIITEGIFERDGAMIDLPKIIELKYKYKYRLLLDESYSFGAVGRTGRGLTEIYNVPASKVDMLIGSCAIGLCAGGGFCAGSNIVVDHQRINGPSFVFSAAMPALLAVSASEGINIFRSTPSIFETLQENVRAARAILDKVEYITIPSHPASPLIHIQIKPAYSPAASTSNALSSPSSSSSVGTPAPLSPPPSTAGSLHPVSAAMLTPTKHTRDHHEKLLLHPEVIEAEERLLQEIVDECLGQNVMVTKAKRLRGQENVEARPGLKLAISAGLTRKEIEKAVGVVKAVCVKVLGRRK
;
A
#
# COMPACT_ATOMS: atom_id res chain seq x y z
N MET A 1 65.67 -34.97 0.66
CA MET A 1 64.60 -33.94 0.71
C MET A 1 63.57 -34.13 -0.40
N PHE A 2 63.96 -34.13 -1.68
CA PHE A 2 63.04 -34.34 -2.81
C PHE A 2 62.32 -35.70 -2.82
N SER A 3 63.01 -36.80 -2.48
CA SER A 3 62.37 -38.13 -2.40
C SER A 3 61.29 -38.21 -1.30
N PHE A 4 61.53 -37.53 -0.18
CA PHE A 4 60.56 -37.47 0.92
C PHE A 4 59.33 -36.65 0.54
N LEU A 5 59.54 -35.54 -0.18
CA LEU A 5 58.45 -34.70 -0.68
C LEU A 5 57.60 -35.44 -1.73
N ALA A 6 58.24 -36.15 -2.67
CA ALA A 6 57.53 -36.94 -3.66
C ALA A 6 56.71 -38.07 -3.02
N GLN A 7 57.29 -38.76 -2.04
CA GLN A 7 56.59 -39.82 -1.32
C GLN A 7 55.44 -39.29 -0.46
N ALA A 8 55.62 -38.12 0.17
CA ALA A 8 54.55 -37.43 0.89
C ALA A 8 53.40 -37.02 -0.05
N LEU A 9 53.70 -36.42 -1.20
CA LEU A 9 52.70 -36.01 -2.19
C LEU A 9 51.92 -37.20 -2.75
N THR A 10 52.61 -38.29 -3.08
CA THR A 10 51.98 -39.51 -3.60
C THR A 10 51.08 -40.16 -2.56
N THR A 11 51.51 -40.16 -1.29
CA THR A 11 50.70 -40.65 -0.16
C THR A 11 49.47 -39.76 0.06
N LEU A 12 49.61 -38.44 -0.09
CA LEU A 12 48.52 -37.48 0.07
C LEU A 12 47.49 -37.63 -1.06
N GLU A 13 47.95 -37.79 -2.30
CA GLU A 13 47.11 -38.02 -3.47
C GLU A 13 46.32 -39.32 -3.35
N THR A 14 47.00 -40.43 -3.04
CA THR A 14 46.34 -41.73 -2.85
C THR A 14 45.37 -41.74 -1.67
N THR A 15 45.64 -40.96 -0.62
CA THR A 15 44.71 -40.79 0.51
C THR A 15 43.51 -39.92 0.13
N PHE A 16 43.71 -38.86 -0.65
CA PHE A 16 42.64 -37.98 -1.12
C PHE A 16 41.62 -38.74 -1.97
N TYR A 17 42.07 -39.59 -2.90
CA TYR A 17 41.15 -40.38 -3.74
C TYR A 17 40.41 -41.50 -3.01
N LYS A 18 40.85 -41.87 -1.79
CA LYS A 18 40.10 -42.81 -0.93
C LYS A 18 38.92 -42.14 -0.21
N LEU A 19 38.85 -40.81 -0.16
CA LEU A 19 37.74 -40.09 0.47
C LEU A 19 36.50 -40.15 -0.43
N PRO A 20 35.32 -40.55 0.10
CA PRO A 20 34.07 -40.51 -0.65
C PRO A 20 33.77 -39.08 -1.12
N GLY A 21 33.51 -38.87 -2.42
CA GLY A 21 33.24 -37.56 -3.01
C GLY A 21 34.47 -36.77 -3.49
N SER A 22 35.68 -37.30 -3.33
CA SER A 22 36.94 -36.68 -3.80
C SER A 22 36.96 -36.35 -5.29
N ALA A 23 36.38 -37.22 -6.13
CA ALA A 23 36.25 -36.98 -7.58
C ALA A 23 35.38 -35.76 -7.93
N VAL A 24 34.37 -35.45 -7.10
CA VAL A 24 33.51 -34.26 -7.28
C VAL A 24 34.29 -33.00 -6.93
N ILE A 25 35.07 -33.03 -5.84
CA ILE A 25 35.92 -31.91 -5.42
C ILE A 25 36.99 -31.63 -6.48
N GLN A 26 37.65 -32.66 -7.01
CA GLN A 26 38.64 -32.50 -8.08
C GLN A 26 38.02 -31.86 -9.33
N ARG A 27 36.84 -32.34 -9.75
CA ARG A 27 36.11 -31.78 -10.90
C ARG A 27 35.70 -30.33 -10.65
N TYR A 28 35.27 -30.00 -9.44
CA TYR A 28 34.91 -28.64 -9.03
C TYR A 28 36.12 -27.71 -9.05
N VAL A 29 37.25 -28.11 -8.45
CA VAL A 29 38.49 -27.30 -8.44
C VAL A 29 39.01 -27.08 -9.87
N LYS A 30 39.01 -28.13 -10.71
CA LYS A 30 39.39 -28.02 -12.13
C LYS A 30 38.45 -27.12 -12.93
N SER A 31 37.16 -27.15 -12.61
CA SER A 31 36.12 -26.28 -13.18
C SER A 31 36.24 -24.83 -12.72
N SER A 32 36.56 -24.61 -11.44
CA SER A 32 36.71 -23.28 -10.82
C SER A 32 37.96 -22.56 -11.34
N HIS A 33 39.03 -23.31 -11.63
CA HIS A 33 40.30 -22.77 -12.07
C HIS A 33 40.33 -22.24 -13.51
N GLN A 34 39.31 -22.48 -14.36
CA GLN A 34 39.25 -22.17 -15.82
C GLN A 34 39.89 -20.82 -16.22
N ASN A 35 41.22 -20.79 -16.31
CA ASN A 35 42.10 -19.66 -16.62
C ASN A 35 41.99 -18.41 -15.72
N ASP A 36 41.41 -18.52 -14.52
CA ASP A 36 41.36 -17.43 -13.53
C ASP A 36 41.89 -17.91 -12.16
N PRO A 37 43.20 -17.77 -11.90
CA PRO A 37 43.79 -18.17 -10.63
C PRO A 37 43.27 -17.34 -9.45
N GLY A 38 42.80 -16.12 -9.68
CA GLY A 38 42.26 -15.24 -8.63
C GLY A 38 40.97 -15.79 -8.03
N ARG A 39 40.11 -16.39 -8.86
CA ARG A 39 38.87 -17.04 -8.41
C ARG A 39 39.12 -18.23 -7.50
N THR A 40 40.08 -19.09 -7.85
CA THR A 40 40.43 -20.26 -7.01
C THR A 40 40.97 -19.83 -5.65
N ILE A 41 41.78 -18.76 -5.62
CA ILE A 41 42.31 -18.18 -4.37
C ILE A 41 41.17 -17.60 -3.53
N LEU A 42 40.23 -16.86 -4.13
CA LEU A 42 39.07 -16.31 -3.43
C LEU A 42 38.17 -17.42 -2.85
N GLU A 43 37.88 -18.46 -3.63
CA GLU A 43 37.08 -19.60 -3.16
C GLU A 43 37.79 -20.35 -2.03
N LEU A 44 39.11 -20.52 -2.08
CA LEU A 44 39.89 -21.08 -0.99
C LEU A 44 39.82 -20.22 0.28
N ILE A 45 39.95 -18.90 0.13
CA ILE A 45 39.81 -17.94 1.25
C ILE A 45 38.39 -18.05 1.84
N LEU A 46 37.35 -18.16 1.02
CA LEU A 46 35.97 -18.31 1.47
C LEU A 46 35.74 -19.64 2.19
N VAL A 47 36.34 -20.74 1.72
CA VAL A 47 36.27 -22.05 2.39
C VAL A 47 37.01 -22.01 3.72
N VAL A 48 38.21 -21.43 3.78
CA VAL A 48 38.97 -21.24 5.03
C VAL A 48 38.19 -20.33 5.99
N PHE A 49 37.57 -19.27 5.49
CA PHE A 49 36.72 -18.39 6.28
C PHE A 49 35.48 -19.11 6.80
N ALA A 50 34.81 -19.93 5.97
CA ALA A 50 33.66 -20.73 6.38
C ALA A 50 34.04 -21.78 7.43
N ILE A 51 35.15 -22.51 7.24
CA ILE A 51 35.67 -23.47 8.22
C ILE A 51 36.03 -22.74 9.51
N ARG A 52 36.75 -21.61 9.45
CA ARG A 52 37.06 -20.79 10.63
C ARG A 52 35.79 -20.33 11.33
N THR A 53 34.76 -19.94 10.60
CA THR A 53 33.48 -19.46 11.17
C THR A 53 32.68 -20.61 11.78
N LEU A 54 32.73 -21.81 11.20
CA LEU A 54 32.05 -23.01 11.71
C LEU A 54 32.78 -23.63 12.91
N LEU A 55 34.12 -23.54 12.94
CA LEU A 55 34.97 -24.03 14.03
C LEU A 55 35.15 -23.00 15.15
N GLN A 56 34.96 -21.70 14.86
CA GLN A 56 34.72 -20.73 15.91
C GLN A 56 33.52 -21.23 16.67
N SER A 57 33.72 -21.53 17.96
CA SER A 57 32.62 -21.80 18.86
C SER A 57 31.62 -20.69 18.63
N ARG A 58 30.37 -21.06 18.27
CA ARG A 58 29.25 -20.12 18.31
C ARG A 58 29.46 -19.35 19.59
N THR A 59 29.56 -18.02 19.50
CA THR A 59 29.63 -17.13 20.65
C THR A 59 28.37 -17.34 21.49
N ARG A 60 28.33 -18.43 22.25
CA ARG A 60 27.84 -18.40 23.62
C ARG A 60 28.78 -17.41 24.26
N ALA A 61 28.23 -16.29 24.73
CA ALA A 61 28.93 -15.42 25.65
C ALA A 61 29.69 -16.33 26.62
N ASP A 62 31.02 -16.22 26.60
CA ASP A 62 31.91 -17.05 27.36
C ASP A 62 31.54 -16.83 28.84
N ARG A 63 30.73 -17.72 29.43
CA ARG A 63 30.27 -17.60 30.84
C ARG A 63 31.44 -17.70 31.83
N THR A 64 32.64 -17.95 31.28
CA THR A 64 33.91 -18.18 31.94
C THR A 64 34.98 -17.14 31.58
N GLY A 65 34.70 -16.18 30.69
CA GLY A 65 35.63 -15.06 30.45
C GLY A 65 35.71 -14.16 31.68
N SER A 66 36.89 -13.61 32.00
CA SER A 66 37.12 -12.70 33.15
C SER A 66 36.24 -11.43 33.15
N HIS A 67 35.49 -11.20 32.07
CA HIS A 67 34.57 -10.07 31.90
C HIS A 67 33.08 -10.47 31.98
N PHE A 68 32.75 -11.73 32.28
CA PHE A 68 31.36 -12.15 32.48
C PHE A 68 30.97 -11.98 33.95
N ILE A 69 30.17 -10.94 34.24
CA ILE A 69 29.63 -10.70 35.58
C ILE A 69 28.58 -11.79 35.87
N GLN A 70 28.88 -12.68 36.81
CA GLN A 70 27.92 -13.67 37.31
C GLN A 70 27.12 -13.04 38.45
N PHE A 71 25.88 -12.63 38.16
CA PHE A 71 24.99 -12.12 39.18
C PHE A 71 24.57 -13.23 40.16
N ASN A 72 24.56 -12.92 41.44
CA ASN A 72 23.94 -13.75 42.46
C ASN A 72 22.39 -13.63 42.38
N LYS A 73 21.65 -14.55 43.02
CA LYS A 73 20.17 -14.54 42.94
C LYS A 73 19.56 -13.21 43.39
N LYS A 74 20.13 -12.59 44.43
CA LYS A 74 19.64 -11.32 44.97
C LYS A 74 19.86 -10.17 43.99
N GLU A 75 21.01 -10.13 43.33
CA GLU A 75 21.31 -9.15 42.27
C GLU A 75 20.39 -9.34 41.06
N ILE A 76 20.05 -10.59 40.71
CA ILE A 76 19.06 -10.85 39.66
C ILE A 76 17.68 -10.32 40.09
N ASP A 77 17.25 -10.63 41.32
CA ASP A 77 15.96 -10.18 41.84
C ASP A 77 15.91 -8.64 41.92
N GLU A 78 16.97 -7.99 42.39
CA GLU A 78 17.10 -6.52 42.42
C GLU A 78 17.06 -5.92 41.01
N LEU A 79 17.78 -6.51 40.03
CA LEU A 79 17.75 -6.04 38.65
C LEU A 79 16.38 -6.24 37.98
N VAL A 80 15.64 -7.29 38.35
CA VAL A 80 14.27 -7.53 37.85
C VAL A 80 13.30 -6.55 38.50
N ASP A 81 13.45 -6.27 39.80
CA ASP A 81 12.63 -5.30 40.53
C ASP A 81 12.90 -3.86 40.06
N GLU A 82 14.15 -3.52 39.71
CA GLU A 82 14.54 -2.22 39.15
C GLU A 82 14.17 -2.07 37.67
N TRP A 83 13.91 -3.17 36.95
CA TRP A 83 13.61 -3.12 35.53
C TRP A 83 12.20 -2.58 35.26
N ALA A 84 12.13 -1.31 34.87
CA ALA A 84 10.94 -0.73 34.26
C ALA A 84 11.02 -0.94 32.73
N PRO A 85 10.11 -1.73 32.11
CA PRO A 85 10.06 -1.82 30.65
C PRO A 85 9.83 -0.43 30.08
N GLU A 86 10.61 -0.07 29.06
CA GLU A 86 10.28 1.10 28.25
C GLU A 86 8.86 0.92 27.69
N PRO A 87 8.01 1.95 27.79
CA PRO A 87 6.69 1.90 27.16
C PRO A 87 6.82 1.54 25.68
N LEU A 88 5.99 0.60 25.21
CA LEU A 88 6.01 0.15 23.80
C LEU A 88 5.72 1.28 22.79
N GLY A 89 5.17 2.39 23.25
CA GLY A 89 4.95 3.60 22.46
C GLY A 89 5.03 4.85 23.32
N ALA A 90 5.31 5.98 22.68
CA ALA A 90 5.22 7.28 23.32
C ALA A 90 3.77 7.54 23.79
N PRO A 91 3.57 8.28 24.89
CA PRO A 91 2.24 8.70 25.30
C PRO A 91 1.58 9.53 24.20
N LEU A 92 0.29 9.31 23.98
CA LEU A 92 -0.49 10.08 23.00
C LEU A 92 -0.45 11.56 23.35
N THR A 93 -0.21 12.41 22.36
CA THR A 93 -0.37 13.85 22.48
C THR A 93 -1.82 14.21 22.81
N PRO A 94 -2.09 15.39 23.40
CA PRO A 94 -3.46 15.82 23.70
C PRO A 94 -4.39 15.79 22.48
N SER A 95 -3.85 16.10 21.29
CA SER A 95 -4.60 16.02 20.03
C SER A 95 -4.94 14.58 19.64
N GLU A 96 -4.00 13.65 19.77
CA GLU A 96 -4.25 12.23 19.46
C GLU A 96 -5.24 11.60 20.45
N GLN A 97 -5.17 11.98 21.73
CA GLN A 97 -6.17 11.56 22.73
C GLN A 97 -7.55 12.09 22.37
N TYR A 98 -7.67 13.37 22.03
CA TYR A 98 -8.93 13.98 21.59
C TYR A 98 -9.49 13.26 20.36
N ASP A 99 -8.67 13.07 19.33
CA ASP A 99 -9.05 12.39 18.09
C ASP A 99 -9.51 10.96 18.34
N LEU A 100 -8.88 10.24 19.28
CA LEU A 100 -9.27 8.88 19.65
C LEU A 100 -10.60 8.87 20.42
N HIS A 101 -10.79 9.80 21.36
CA HIS A 101 -12.02 9.95 22.13
C HIS A 101 -13.21 10.42 21.30
N ALA A 102 -12.97 11.18 20.23
CA ALA A 102 -14.01 11.70 19.34
C ALA A 102 -14.60 10.64 18.40
N LEU A 103 -14.00 9.45 18.30
CA LEU A 103 -14.49 8.41 17.39
C LEU A 103 -15.84 7.84 17.85
N PRO A 104 -16.90 7.93 17.02
CA PRO A 104 -18.20 7.39 17.38
C PRO A 104 -18.17 5.86 17.41
N ILE A 105 -18.65 5.28 18.50
CA ILE A 105 -18.79 3.82 18.64
C ILE A 105 -20.18 3.40 18.16
N VAL A 106 -20.21 2.43 17.24
CA VAL A 106 -21.45 1.84 16.73
C VAL A 106 -21.95 0.75 17.69
N ALA A 107 -23.23 0.80 18.04
CA ALA A 107 -23.95 -0.22 18.78
C ALA A 107 -24.63 -1.19 17.80
N GLY A 108 -24.20 -2.45 17.78
CA GLY A 108 -24.79 -3.51 16.96
C GLY A 108 -24.26 -3.52 15.52
N GLN A 109 -25.15 -3.73 14.55
CA GLN A 109 -24.78 -3.92 13.15
C GLN A 109 -24.28 -2.59 12.53
N ASN A 110 -23.13 -2.65 11.87
CA ASN A 110 -22.59 -1.52 11.12
C ASN A 110 -23.12 -1.54 9.68
N GLY A 111 -24.27 -0.92 9.46
CA GLY A 111 -24.91 -0.79 8.14
C GLY A 111 -24.93 0.65 7.61
N VAL A 112 -25.86 0.93 6.70
CA VAL A 112 -26.11 2.30 6.19
C VAL A 112 -26.75 3.24 7.23
N LYS A 113 -27.33 2.67 8.29
CA LYS A 113 -28.00 3.40 9.37
C LYS A 113 -27.65 2.82 10.77
N PRO A 114 -26.38 2.90 11.21
CA PRO A 114 -25.97 2.37 12.50
C PRO A 114 -26.56 3.16 13.67
N LYS A 115 -26.73 2.50 14.80
CA LYS A 115 -27.04 3.15 16.09
C LYS A 115 -25.74 3.53 16.78
N LEU A 116 -25.64 4.74 17.32
CA LEU A 116 -24.44 5.21 18.03
C LEU A 116 -24.57 4.97 19.54
N VAL A 117 -23.49 4.51 20.18
CA VAL A 117 -23.43 4.31 21.64
C VAL A 117 -23.55 5.64 22.38
N SER A 118 -22.85 6.68 21.90
CA SER A 118 -22.76 7.98 22.57
C SER A 118 -24.09 8.72 22.62
N THR A 119 -24.92 8.64 21.57
CA THR A 119 -26.19 9.37 21.48
C THR A 119 -27.42 8.49 21.63
N GLY A 120 -27.28 7.17 21.50
CA GLY A 120 -28.39 6.23 21.41
C GLY A 120 -29.24 6.37 20.13
N LYS A 121 -28.89 7.30 19.22
CA LYS A 121 -29.63 7.61 18.00
C LYS A 121 -29.07 6.87 16.79
N THR A 122 -29.92 6.72 15.78
CA THR A 122 -29.53 6.21 14.47
C THR A 122 -28.98 7.34 13.61
N ALA A 123 -27.83 7.10 12.97
CA ALA A 123 -27.20 8.04 12.05
C ALA A 123 -27.18 7.50 10.61
N VAL A 124 -27.22 8.37 9.61
CA VAL A 124 -26.95 7.97 8.21
C VAL A 124 -25.43 7.85 8.04
N ASN A 125 -24.97 6.70 7.57
CA ASN A 125 -23.55 6.40 7.45
C ASN A 125 -23.04 6.64 6.02
N LEU A 126 -22.35 7.77 5.83
CA LEU A 126 -21.59 8.09 4.62
C LEU A 126 -20.07 7.91 4.84
N ALA A 127 -19.66 7.22 5.91
CA ALA A 127 -18.25 6.97 6.26
C ALA A 127 -17.83 5.50 6.04
N SER A 128 -18.77 4.62 5.67
CA SER A 128 -18.53 3.20 5.44
C SER A 128 -18.44 2.89 3.94
N LEU A 129 -17.48 2.05 3.55
CA LEU A 129 -17.26 1.60 2.17
C LEU A 129 -18.28 0.55 1.69
N ASN A 130 -19.47 0.50 2.31
CA ASN A 130 -20.58 -0.39 1.98
C ASN A 130 -21.33 0.10 0.72
N PHE A 131 -20.65 0.12 -0.42
CA PHE A 131 -21.19 0.70 -1.66
C PHE A 131 -22.46 -0.01 -2.14
N ALA A 132 -22.47 -1.33 -2.15
CA ALA A 132 -23.62 -2.12 -2.59
C ALA A 132 -24.73 -2.26 -1.52
N GLY A 133 -24.52 -1.77 -0.30
CA GLY A 133 -25.51 -1.88 0.77
C GLY A 133 -25.65 -3.29 1.37
N LEU A 134 -24.64 -4.16 1.19
CA LEU A 134 -24.68 -5.56 1.66
C LEU A 134 -24.40 -5.71 3.16
N ALA A 135 -23.75 -4.73 3.80
CA ALA A 135 -23.50 -4.82 5.24
C ALA A 135 -24.83 -4.85 6.02
N GLY A 136 -25.07 -5.96 6.72
CA GLY A 136 -26.32 -6.22 7.46
C GLY A 136 -27.39 -6.99 6.66
N ASN A 137 -27.08 -7.49 5.47
CA ASN A 137 -27.98 -8.36 4.71
C ASN A 137 -28.30 -9.65 5.50
N GLU A 138 -29.60 -9.90 5.74
CA GLU A 138 -30.05 -11.05 6.56
C GLU A 138 -29.76 -12.40 5.89
N TYR A 139 -29.93 -12.50 4.57
CA TYR A 139 -29.63 -13.74 3.84
C TYR A 139 -28.14 -14.11 3.96
N ILE A 140 -27.22 -13.17 3.73
CA ILE A 140 -25.77 -13.41 3.92
C ILE A 140 -25.48 -13.83 5.36
N LYS A 141 -26.15 -13.22 6.35
CA LYS A 141 -25.97 -13.54 7.77
C LYS A 141 -26.41 -14.96 8.10
N GLU A 142 -27.57 -15.39 7.58
CA GLU A 142 -28.06 -16.77 7.75
C GLU A 142 -27.05 -17.77 7.17
N ARG A 143 -26.57 -17.53 5.94
CA ARG A 143 -25.54 -18.35 5.29
C ARG A 143 -24.23 -18.37 6.08
N ALA A 144 -23.82 -17.25 6.65
CA ALA A 144 -22.64 -17.17 7.51
C ALA A 144 -22.80 -17.99 8.80
N VAL A 145 -23.98 -17.95 9.44
CA VAL A 145 -24.29 -18.74 10.66
C VAL A 145 -24.30 -20.24 10.35
N GLU A 146 -24.89 -20.65 9.23
CA GLU A 146 -24.86 -22.05 8.77
C GLU A 146 -23.42 -22.52 8.53
N THR A 147 -22.61 -21.69 7.87
CA THR A 147 -21.20 -21.97 7.60
C THR A 147 -20.41 -22.08 8.91
N LEU A 148 -20.64 -21.19 9.87
CA LEU A 148 -20.01 -21.22 11.19
C LEU A 148 -20.34 -22.53 11.93
N ARG A 149 -21.59 -23.00 11.86
CA ARG A 149 -22.01 -24.27 12.47
C ARG A 149 -21.34 -25.48 11.81
N LYS A 150 -21.10 -25.43 10.50
CA LYS A 150 -20.50 -26.52 9.73
C LYS A 150 -18.96 -26.58 9.84
N TYR A 151 -18.29 -25.44 9.70
CA TYR A 151 -16.82 -25.36 9.56
C TYR A 151 -16.09 -24.80 10.78
N GLY A 152 -16.82 -24.23 11.76
CA GLY A 152 -16.23 -23.56 12.91
C GLY A 152 -15.73 -22.14 12.59
N LEU A 153 -15.05 -21.53 13.56
CA LEU A 153 -14.69 -20.10 13.52
C LEU A 153 -13.55 -19.78 12.53
N GLY A 154 -12.60 -20.68 12.33
CA GLY A 154 -11.45 -20.46 11.46
C GLY A 154 -10.59 -21.71 11.34
N SER A 155 -9.70 -21.72 10.33
CA SER A 155 -8.88 -22.90 10.03
C SER A 155 -7.62 -23.02 10.89
N CYS A 156 -7.23 -21.97 11.62
CA CYS A 156 -6.01 -21.90 12.44
C CYS A 156 -4.71 -22.29 11.71
N GLY A 157 -4.71 -22.28 10.37
CA GLY A 157 -3.59 -22.72 9.56
C GLY A 157 -3.50 -21.98 8.22
N PRO A 158 -2.30 -21.89 7.61
CA PRO A 158 -2.16 -21.28 6.30
C PRO A 158 -2.80 -22.13 5.21
N PRO A 159 -3.24 -21.51 4.10
CA PRO A 159 -3.77 -22.22 2.93
C PRO A 159 -2.88 -23.37 2.43
N GLY A 160 -1.56 -23.20 2.43
CA GLY A 160 -0.59 -24.20 1.93
C GLY A 160 -0.38 -25.42 2.83
N PHE A 161 -1.01 -25.46 4.01
CA PHE A 161 -0.99 -26.61 4.92
C PHE A 161 -2.40 -27.22 4.97
N TYR A 162 -3.10 -27.07 6.10
CA TYR A 162 -4.46 -27.57 6.32
C TYR A 162 -5.48 -26.43 6.44
N GLY A 163 -5.13 -25.23 5.96
CA GLY A 163 -5.97 -24.03 6.07
C GLY A 163 -7.03 -23.88 4.99
N THR A 164 -6.92 -24.61 3.88
CA THR A 164 -7.81 -24.48 2.72
C THR A 164 -9.05 -25.36 2.89
N LEU A 165 -10.23 -24.76 2.78
CA LEU A 165 -11.53 -25.42 2.79
C LEU A 165 -12.16 -25.35 1.39
N ASP A 166 -13.13 -26.22 1.12
CA ASP A 166 -13.90 -26.25 -0.13
C ASP A 166 -14.48 -24.86 -0.48
N VAL A 167 -15.08 -24.17 0.50
CA VAL A 167 -15.66 -22.84 0.32
C VAL A 167 -14.64 -21.76 -0.08
N HIS A 168 -13.36 -21.93 0.21
CA HIS A 168 -12.31 -21.03 -0.28
C HIS A 168 -12.12 -21.22 -1.79
N MET A 169 -12.09 -22.47 -2.25
CA MET A 169 -11.96 -22.78 -3.66
C MET A 169 -13.21 -22.36 -4.43
N ASP A 170 -14.39 -22.47 -3.82
CA ASP A 170 -15.64 -21.99 -4.40
C ASP A 170 -15.61 -20.48 -4.64
N LEU A 171 -15.20 -19.70 -3.62
CA LEU A 171 -15.06 -18.25 -3.77
C LEU A 171 -14.00 -17.86 -4.81
N GLU A 172 -12.86 -18.57 -4.88
CA GLU A 172 -11.86 -18.30 -5.91
C GLU A 172 -12.40 -18.50 -7.33
N ARG A 173 -13.22 -19.54 -7.54
CA ARG A 173 -13.92 -19.75 -8.82
C ARG A 173 -14.95 -18.66 -9.07
N ASP A 174 -15.75 -18.31 -8.07
CA ASP A 174 -16.77 -17.26 -8.20
C ASP A 174 -16.17 -15.91 -8.59
N ILE A 175 -15.05 -15.52 -7.97
CA ILE A 175 -14.31 -14.30 -8.31
C ILE A 175 -13.79 -14.37 -9.75
N ALA A 176 -13.15 -15.48 -10.12
CA ALA A 176 -12.58 -15.64 -11.47
C ALA A 176 -13.66 -15.58 -12.56
N ASP A 177 -14.76 -16.31 -12.37
CA ASP A 177 -15.91 -16.34 -13.28
C ASP A 177 -16.60 -14.98 -13.37
N PHE A 178 -16.73 -14.29 -12.23
CA PHE A 178 -17.34 -12.97 -12.20
C PHE A 178 -16.50 -11.92 -12.91
N LEU A 179 -15.17 -11.93 -12.75
CA LEU A 179 -14.27 -10.99 -13.43
C LEU A 179 -13.99 -11.38 -14.89
N GLY A 180 -14.20 -12.64 -15.27
CA GLY A 180 -13.83 -13.17 -16.59
C GLY A 180 -12.33 -13.41 -16.73
N THR A 181 -11.68 -13.86 -15.66
CA THR A 181 -10.27 -14.30 -15.62
C THR A 181 -10.16 -15.81 -15.55
N GLU A 182 -8.99 -16.38 -15.83
CA GLU A 182 -8.82 -17.85 -15.78
C GLU A 182 -8.88 -18.41 -14.36
N ALA A 183 -8.32 -17.67 -13.38
CA ALA A 183 -8.26 -18.10 -11.99
C ALA A 183 -8.14 -16.90 -11.05
N SER A 184 -8.41 -17.14 -9.76
CA SER A 184 -8.10 -16.19 -8.70
C SER A 184 -7.50 -16.88 -7.46
N ILE A 185 -6.85 -16.09 -6.61
CA ILE A 185 -6.30 -16.51 -5.31
C ILE A 185 -6.81 -15.61 -4.20
N LEU A 186 -7.25 -16.21 -3.10
CA LEU A 186 -7.70 -15.51 -1.89
C LEU A 186 -6.57 -15.23 -0.90
N TYR A 187 -6.66 -14.06 -0.28
CA TYR A 187 -5.87 -13.64 0.88
C TYR A 187 -6.81 -13.31 2.05
N SER A 188 -6.40 -13.64 3.27
CA SER A 188 -7.22 -13.47 4.46
C SER A 188 -7.44 -12.02 4.89
N GLN A 189 -6.57 -11.09 4.44
CA GLN A 189 -6.62 -9.66 4.80
C GLN A 189 -6.42 -8.77 3.58
N GLY A 190 -7.26 -7.74 3.41
CA GLY A 190 -7.23 -6.84 2.26
C GLY A 190 -5.93 -6.05 2.14
N PHE A 191 -5.48 -5.41 3.21
CA PHE A 191 -4.21 -4.67 3.24
C PHE A 191 -2.99 -5.55 2.89
N SER A 192 -2.99 -6.78 3.40
CA SER A 192 -1.91 -7.75 3.16
C SER A 192 -1.94 -8.34 1.75
N THR A 193 -3.04 -8.17 1.01
CA THR A 193 -3.20 -8.74 -0.34
C THR A 193 -2.19 -8.11 -1.30
N VAL A 194 -2.35 -6.81 -1.62
CA VAL A 194 -1.48 -6.14 -2.60
C VAL A 194 -0.03 -6.05 -2.12
N SER A 195 0.19 -5.86 -0.82
CA SER A 195 1.53 -5.84 -0.23
C SER A 195 2.24 -7.20 -0.27
N SER A 196 1.51 -8.29 -0.49
CA SER A 196 2.03 -9.64 -0.72
C SER A 196 2.14 -9.99 -2.22
N VAL A 197 1.18 -9.55 -3.05
CA VAL A 197 1.18 -9.77 -4.51
C VAL A 197 2.42 -9.13 -5.15
N ILE A 198 2.70 -7.86 -4.83
CA ILE A 198 3.82 -7.11 -5.44
C ILE A 198 5.15 -7.85 -5.25
N PRO A 199 5.59 -8.16 -4.01
CA PRO A 199 6.86 -8.85 -3.81
C PRO A 199 6.81 -10.32 -4.23
N ALA A 200 5.65 -10.94 -4.50
CA ALA A 200 5.63 -12.26 -5.13
C ALA A 200 6.29 -12.18 -6.52
N PHE A 201 5.93 -11.20 -7.34
CA PHE A 201 6.41 -11.07 -8.72
C PHE A 201 7.62 -10.16 -8.91
N CYS A 202 7.68 -9.06 -8.16
CA CYS A 202 8.70 -8.03 -8.28
C CYS A 202 9.82 -8.28 -7.27
N LYS A 203 11.06 -8.41 -7.76
CA LYS A 203 12.26 -8.67 -6.96
C LYS A 203 13.37 -7.69 -7.33
N ARG A 204 14.47 -7.73 -6.57
CA ARG A 204 15.70 -7.02 -6.91
C ARG A 204 16.13 -7.33 -8.35
N GLY A 205 16.32 -6.29 -9.15
CA GLY A 205 16.66 -6.38 -10.58
C GLY A 205 15.50 -6.06 -11.52
N ASP A 206 14.26 -6.09 -11.03
CA ASP A 206 13.09 -5.68 -11.80
C ASP A 206 12.87 -4.16 -11.72
N ILE A 207 12.03 -3.65 -12.62
CA ILE A 207 11.65 -2.24 -12.65
C ILE A 207 10.14 -2.11 -12.39
N ILE A 208 9.79 -1.27 -11.42
CA ILE A 208 8.41 -0.86 -11.13
C ILE A 208 8.26 0.60 -11.57
N VAL A 209 7.21 0.89 -12.34
CA VAL A 209 6.74 2.23 -12.63
C VAL A 209 5.39 2.40 -11.91
N ALA A 210 5.35 3.26 -10.88
CA ALA A 210 4.18 3.38 -10.01
C ALA A 210 3.65 4.82 -9.96
N ASP A 211 2.33 4.93 -9.83
CA ASP A 211 1.66 6.22 -9.64
C ASP A 211 2.01 6.79 -8.26
N ARG A 212 2.30 8.10 -8.16
CA ARG A 212 2.61 8.75 -6.88
C ARG A 212 1.46 8.74 -5.86
N GLY A 213 0.23 8.57 -6.29
CA GLY A 213 -0.98 8.58 -5.46
C GLY A 213 -1.45 7.20 -5.00
N VAL A 214 -0.73 6.11 -5.31
CA VAL A 214 -1.11 4.77 -4.86
C VAL A 214 -1.24 4.66 -3.34
N ASN A 215 -2.20 3.86 -2.90
CA ASN A 215 -2.48 3.59 -1.49
C ASN A 215 -1.28 3.04 -0.71
N PHE A 216 -1.37 3.13 0.62
CA PHE A 216 -0.27 2.75 1.51
C PHE A 216 0.11 1.27 1.41
N ALA A 217 -0.85 0.38 1.17
CA ALA A 217 -0.58 -1.05 1.02
C ALA A 217 0.29 -1.34 -0.21
N ILE A 218 0.02 -0.67 -1.34
CA ILE A 218 0.87 -0.73 -2.54
C ILE A 218 2.28 -0.21 -2.22
N GLN A 219 2.38 0.94 -1.53
CA GLN A 219 3.68 1.52 -1.18
C GLN A 219 4.53 0.53 -0.35
N LYS A 220 3.92 -0.20 0.60
CA LYS A 220 4.59 -1.25 1.38
C LYS A 220 4.98 -2.45 0.53
N GLY A 221 4.12 -2.91 -0.39
CA GLY A 221 4.48 -3.97 -1.33
C GLY A 221 5.68 -3.60 -2.21
N ILE A 222 5.71 -2.36 -2.72
CA ILE A 222 6.83 -1.82 -3.50
C ILE A 222 8.11 -1.80 -2.65
N GLN A 223 8.03 -1.32 -1.40
CA GLN A 223 9.16 -1.29 -0.47
C GLN A 223 9.72 -2.71 -0.20
N ILE A 224 8.85 -3.69 0.04
CA ILE A 224 9.23 -5.09 0.29
C ILE A 224 9.87 -5.73 -0.94
N SER A 225 9.44 -5.35 -2.16
CA SER A 225 9.96 -5.93 -3.42
C SER A 225 11.46 -5.70 -3.65
N ARG A 226 12.02 -4.61 -3.11
CA ARG A 226 13.40 -4.15 -3.36
C ARG A 226 13.72 -3.96 -4.85
N SER A 227 12.70 -3.71 -5.67
CA SER A 227 12.83 -3.46 -7.11
C SER A 227 13.38 -2.05 -7.37
N THR A 228 13.82 -1.79 -8.60
CA THR A 228 14.12 -0.42 -9.03
C THR A 228 12.81 0.31 -9.29
N VAL A 229 12.50 1.34 -8.51
CA VAL A 229 11.24 2.09 -8.65
C VAL A 229 11.45 3.36 -9.46
N ARG A 230 10.47 3.69 -10.30
CA ARG A 230 10.31 4.97 -10.98
C ARG A 230 8.88 5.45 -10.73
N TRP A 231 8.74 6.69 -10.31
CA TRP A 231 7.44 7.29 -10.01
C TRP A 231 7.04 8.20 -11.16
N TYR A 232 5.75 8.19 -11.50
CA TYR A 232 5.14 9.18 -12.38
C TYR A 232 4.08 9.97 -11.60
N ASP A 233 3.76 11.17 -12.09
CA ASP A 233 2.88 12.08 -11.39
C ASP A 233 1.45 11.56 -11.34
N HIS A 234 0.75 11.89 -10.26
CA HIS A 234 -0.49 11.23 -9.91
C HIS A 234 -1.57 11.42 -10.98
N ASN A 235 -2.09 10.31 -11.51
CA ASN A 235 -3.08 10.25 -12.57
C ASN A 235 -2.67 11.00 -13.86
N ASP A 236 -1.36 11.16 -14.10
CA ASP A 236 -0.79 11.82 -15.27
C ASP A 236 -0.14 10.80 -16.22
N LEU A 237 -0.86 10.47 -17.29
CA LEU A 237 -0.41 9.49 -18.27
C LEU A 237 0.67 10.01 -19.23
N GLU A 238 0.84 11.33 -19.34
CA GLU A 238 1.95 11.93 -20.08
C GLU A 238 3.25 11.78 -19.27
N SER A 239 3.18 12.02 -17.96
CA SER A 239 4.28 11.75 -17.01
C SER A 239 4.64 10.25 -17.01
N LEU A 240 3.63 9.36 -17.01
CA LEU A 240 3.86 7.91 -17.17
C LEU A 240 4.62 7.61 -18.47
N GLU A 241 4.15 8.10 -19.62
CA GLU A 241 4.78 7.84 -20.90
C GLU A 241 6.22 8.38 -20.95
N ALA A 242 6.47 9.57 -20.41
CA ALA A 242 7.81 10.15 -20.32
C ALA A 242 8.76 9.27 -19.48
N VAL A 243 8.29 8.74 -18.34
CA VAL A 243 9.05 7.79 -17.51
C VAL A 243 9.36 6.51 -18.28
N LEU A 244 8.37 5.91 -18.97
CA LEU A 244 8.57 4.71 -19.78
C LEU A 244 9.59 4.93 -20.90
N GLN A 245 9.54 6.07 -21.59
CA GLN A 245 10.51 6.46 -22.61
C GLN A 245 11.92 6.64 -22.04
N SER A 246 12.06 7.21 -20.84
CA SER A 246 13.36 7.37 -20.18
C SER A 246 14.01 6.00 -19.89
N ILE A 247 13.25 5.05 -19.35
CA ILE A 247 13.71 3.70 -19.02
C ILE A 247 14.07 2.92 -20.30
N GLU A 248 13.31 3.14 -21.37
CA GLU A 248 13.58 2.58 -22.69
C GLU A 248 14.92 3.07 -23.26
N LYS A 249 15.18 4.39 -23.18
CA LYS A 249 16.45 5.00 -23.59
C LYS A 249 17.62 4.44 -22.78
N ASP A 250 17.46 4.33 -21.45
CA ASP A 250 18.48 3.77 -20.56
C ASP A 250 18.78 2.30 -20.86
N ARG A 251 17.75 1.49 -21.16
CA ARG A 251 17.94 0.09 -21.57
C ARG A 251 18.76 -0.01 -22.86
N LYS A 252 18.39 0.78 -23.88
CA LYS A 252 19.10 0.80 -25.18
C LYS A 252 20.57 1.18 -25.01
N LYS A 253 20.88 2.15 -24.15
CA LYS A 253 22.25 2.55 -23.82
C LYS A 253 23.06 1.42 -23.17
N ARG A 254 22.46 0.71 -22.20
CA ARG A 254 23.14 -0.37 -21.45
C ARG A 254 23.30 -1.67 -22.24
N ARG A 255 22.63 -1.82 -23.39
CA ARG A 255 22.60 -3.05 -24.23
C ARG A 255 22.30 -4.33 -23.44
N GLY A 256 21.61 -4.22 -22.31
CA GLY A 256 21.26 -5.35 -21.45
C GLY A 256 19.98 -6.07 -21.90
N PRO A 257 19.72 -7.28 -21.38
CA PRO A 257 18.47 -8.00 -21.65
C PRO A 257 17.25 -7.22 -21.13
N LEU A 258 16.07 -7.53 -21.69
CA LEU A 258 14.82 -6.94 -21.22
C LEU A 258 14.53 -7.44 -19.79
N THR A 259 14.62 -6.54 -18.81
CA THR A 259 14.26 -6.82 -17.43
C THR A 259 12.74 -6.99 -17.29
N ARG A 260 12.29 -7.73 -16.26
CA ARG A 260 10.87 -7.74 -15.93
C ARG A 260 10.46 -6.36 -15.43
N ARG A 261 9.28 -5.93 -15.87
CA ARG A 261 8.82 -4.55 -15.81
C ARG A 261 7.34 -4.52 -15.50
N PHE A 262 6.97 -3.68 -14.54
CA PHE A 262 5.62 -3.60 -14.01
C PHE A 262 5.16 -2.15 -13.95
N ILE A 263 3.93 -1.91 -14.37
CA ILE A 263 3.16 -0.71 -14.05
C ILE A 263 2.25 -1.09 -12.89
N ILE A 264 2.24 -0.28 -11.83
CA ILE A 264 1.39 -0.49 -10.66
C ILE A 264 0.55 0.78 -10.45
N THR A 265 -0.77 0.61 -10.39
CA THR A 265 -1.71 1.71 -10.15
C THR A 265 -3.01 1.20 -9.53
N GLU A 266 -3.85 2.12 -9.08
CA GLU A 266 -5.23 1.85 -8.62
C GLU A 266 -6.22 2.14 -9.75
N GLY A 267 -7.38 1.47 -9.71
CA GLY A 267 -8.49 1.78 -10.59
C GLY A 267 -9.20 3.07 -10.16
N ILE A 268 -9.74 3.05 -8.94
CA ILE A 268 -10.14 4.25 -8.20
C ILE A 268 -9.15 4.42 -7.05
N PHE A 269 -8.49 5.58 -7.00
CA PHE A 269 -7.51 5.85 -5.97
C PHE A 269 -8.19 6.05 -4.61
N GLU A 270 -7.74 5.32 -3.58
CA GLU A 270 -8.14 5.62 -2.19
C GLU A 270 -7.83 7.08 -1.84
N ARG A 271 -6.83 7.66 -2.52
CA ARG A 271 -6.24 8.92 -2.14
C ARG A 271 -7.23 10.07 -2.22
N ASP A 272 -7.88 10.20 -3.36
CA ASP A 272 -8.72 11.32 -3.73
C ASP A 272 -9.95 10.90 -4.56
N GLY A 273 -10.16 9.60 -4.76
CA GLY A 273 -11.25 9.05 -5.55
C GLY A 273 -11.11 9.32 -7.05
N ALA A 274 -9.94 9.78 -7.54
CA ALA A 274 -9.66 9.87 -8.96
C ALA A 274 -9.74 8.48 -9.60
N MET A 275 -10.06 8.44 -10.89
CA MET A 275 -10.18 7.20 -11.66
C MET A 275 -9.22 7.25 -12.84
N ILE A 276 -8.47 6.17 -13.03
CA ILE A 276 -7.46 6.09 -14.08
C ILE A 276 -8.10 5.84 -15.45
N ASP A 277 -7.48 6.36 -16.51
CA ASP A 277 -7.80 5.98 -17.90
C ASP A 277 -7.13 4.63 -18.22
N LEU A 278 -7.90 3.56 -17.99
CA LEU A 278 -7.44 2.19 -18.21
C LEU A 278 -7.07 1.91 -19.67
N PRO A 279 -7.89 2.27 -20.69
CA PRO A 279 -7.52 2.09 -22.10
C PRO A 279 -6.14 2.63 -22.46
N LYS A 280 -5.81 3.85 -21.99
CA LYS A 280 -4.52 4.46 -22.30
C LYS A 280 -3.36 3.74 -21.60
N ILE A 281 -3.54 3.28 -20.36
CA ILE A 281 -2.52 2.44 -19.70
C ILE A 281 -2.32 1.12 -20.45
N ILE A 282 -3.40 0.50 -20.93
CA ILE A 282 -3.32 -0.73 -21.72
C ILE A 282 -2.49 -0.50 -23.00
N GLU A 283 -2.70 0.61 -23.71
CA GLU A 283 -1.89 1.00 -24.86
C GLU A 283 -0.39 1.12 -24.47
N LEU A 284 -0.09 1.86 -23.41
CA LEU A 284 1.28 2.12 -22.95
C LEU A 284 1.99 0.84 -22.50
N LYS A 285 1.32 -0.06 -21.75
CA LYS A 285 1.95 -1.31 -21.32
C LYS A 285 2.36 -2.19 -22.51
N TYR A 286 1.56 -2.23 -23.57
CA TYR A 286 1.90 -3.02 -24.76
C TYR A 286 3.01 -2.35 -25.57
N LYS A 287 2.92 -1.04 -25.77
CA LYS A 287 3.95 -0.24 -26.47
C LYS A 287 5.33 -0.39 -25.84
N TYR A 288 5.41 -0.37 -24.51
CA TYR A 288 6.68 -0.41 -23.77
C TYR A 288 7.03 -1.78 -23.14
N LYS A 289 6.17 -2.80 -23.33
CA LYS A 289 6.34 -4.17 -22.82
C LYS A 289 6.38 -4.30 -21.30
N TYR A 290 5.36 -3.77 -20.63
CA TYR A 290 5.17 -3.85 -19.18
C TYR A 290 4.00 -4.79 -18.84
N ARG A 291 4.05 -5.39 -17.65
CA ARG A 291 2.88 -6.02 -17.00
C ARG A 291 2.15 -4.98 -16.15
N LEU A 292 0.85 -5.11 -15.99
CA LEU A 292 0.01 -4.22 -15.20
C LEU A 292 -0.52 -4.95 -13.97
N LEU A 293 -0.23 -4.39 -12.79
CA LEU A 293 -0.93 -4.69 -11.55
C LEU A 293 -1.92 -3.54 -11.34
N LEU A 294 -3.21 -3.87 -11.38
CA LEU A 294 -4.29 -2.93 -11.17
C LEU A 294 -5.01 -3.29 -9.87
N ASP A 295 -4.96 -2.39 -8.89
CA ASP A 295 -5.74 -2.51 -7.66
C ASP A 295 -7.14 -1.93 -7.86
N GLU A 296 -8.14 -2.81 -7.93
CA GLU A 296 -9.56 -2.51 -8.11
C GLU A 296 -10.31 -2.50 -6.77
N SER A 297 -9.64 -2.41 -5.61
CA SER A 297 -10.29 -2.51 -4.29
C SER A 297 -11.45 -1.52 -4.08
N TYR A 298 -11.37 -0.32 -4.67
CA TYR A 298 -12.40 0.71 -4.57
C TYR A 298 -13.37 0.77 -5.77
N SER A 299 -13.13 -0.04 -6.80
CA SER A 299 -13.94 -0.08 -8.02
C SER A 299 -14.73 -1.39 -8.15
N PHE A 300 -14.16 -2.51 -7.71
CA PHE A 300 -14.83 -3.79 -7.59
C PHE A 300 -15.99 -3.70 -6.60
N GLY A 301 -17.19 -4.10 -7.05
CA GLY A 301 -18.44 -3.94 -6.30
C GLY A 301 -18.86 -2.48 -6.11
N ALA A 302 -18.40 -1.57 -6.97
CA ALA A 302 -18.68 -0.13 -6.87
C ALA A 302 -19.05 0.50 -8.22
N VAL A 303 -18.39 0.09 -9.31
CA VAL A 303 -18.57 0.66 -10.64
C VAL A 303 -18.64 -0.41 -11.73
N GLY A 304 -19.17 -0.02 -12.89
CA GLY A 304 -19.55 -0.95 -13.95
C GLY A 304 -21.01 -1.39 -13.84
N ARG A 305 -21.59 -1.89 -14.93
CA ARG A 305 -23.00 -2.30 -14.97
C ARG A 305 -23.32 -3.43 -14.01
N THR A 306 -22.36 -4.34 -13.80
CA THR A 306 -22.50 -5.48 -12.90
C THR A 306 -21.58 -5.40 -11.69
N GLY A 307 -20.78 -4.33 -11.57
CA GLY A 307 -19.88 -4.11 -10.43
C GLY A 307 -18.49 -4.73 -10.61
N ARG A 308 -18.05 -5.03 -11.83
CA ARG A 308 -16.74 -5.67 -12.08
C ARG A 308 -15.55 -4.70 -12.00
N GLY A 309 -15.80 -3.40 -11.88
CA GLY A 309 -14.74 -2.38 -11.81
C GLY A 309 -14.44 -1.73 -13.15
N LEU A 310 -13.21 -1.22 -13.30
CA LEU A 310 -12.82 -0.39 -14.44
C LEU A 310 -12.79 -1.16 -15.76
N THR A 311 -12.41 -2.44 -15.72
CA THR A 311 -12.42 -3.31 -16.91
C THR A 311 -13.80 -3.32 -17.57
N GLU A 312 -14.89 -3.32 -16.80
CA GLU A 312 -16.25 -3.25 -17.32
C GLU A 312 -16.65 -1.86 -17.80
N ILE A 313 -16.33 -0.79 -17.06
CA ILE A 313 -16.67 0.59 -17.48
C ILE A 313 -16.06 0.90 -18.85
N TYR A 314 -14.79 0.56 -19.03
CA TYR A 314 -14.04 0.89 -20.23
C TYR A 314 -14.14 -0.19 -21.32
N ASN A 315 -14.94 -1.24 -21.10
CA ASN A 315 -15.07 -2.38 -22.01
C ASN A 315 -13.71 -3.00 -22.39
N VAL A 316 -12.80 -3.08 -21.41
CA VAL A 316 -11.49 -3.71 -21.54
C VAL A 316 -11.60 -5.14 -21.01
N PRO A 317 -11.28 -6.17 -21.82
CA PRO A 317 -11.28 -7.54 -21.34
C PRO A 317 -10.32 -7.71 -20.16
N ALA A 318 -10.76 -8.38 -19.08
CA ALA A 318 -9.95 -8.60 -17.88
C ALA A 318 -8.58 -9.24 -18.19
N SER A 319 -8.52 -10.10 -19.22
CA SER A 319 -7.27 -10.72 -19.71
C SER A 319 -6.21 -9.74 -20.23
N LYS A 320 -6.54 -8.46 -20.43
CA LYS A 320 -5.58 -7.40 -20.77
C LYS A 320 -4.84 -6.85 -19.55
N VAL A 321 -5.33 -7.10 -18.34
CA VAL A 321 -4.69 -6.77 -17.07
C VAL A 321 -4.00 -8.03 -16.53
N ASP A 322 -2.71 -7.96 -16.20
CA ASP A 322 -1.96 -9.18 -15.83
C ASP A 322 -2.33 -9.67 -14.42
N MET A 323 -2.63 -8.74 -13.52
CA MET A 323 -3.05 -9.00 -12.14
C MET A 323 -4.11 -7.98 -11.74
N LEU A 324 -5.34 -8.45 -11.53
CA LEU A 324 -6.44 -7.68 -10.94
C LEU A 324 -6.48 -7.98 -9.45
N ILE A 325 -6.22 -6.96 -8.63
CA ILE A 325 -6.17 -7.10 -7.17
C ILE A 325 -7.41 -6.42 -6.60
N GLY A 326 -8.08 -7.01 -5.62
CA GLY A 326 -9.27 -6.41 -5.04
C GLY A 326 -9.48 -6.79 -3.58
N SER A 327 -10.32 -6.01 -2.88
CA SER A 327 -10.71 -6.29 -1.51
C SER A 327 -12.12 -6.87 -1.44
N CYS A 328 -12.28 -7.97 -0.69
CA CYS A 328 -13.59 -8.52 -0.36
C CYS A 328 -14.28 -7.74 0.78
N ALA A 329 -13.55 -6.89 1.50
CA ALA A 329 -14.07 -6.13 2.64
C ALA A 329 -14.88 -4.88 2.22
N ILE A 330 -14.72 -4.43 0.98
CA ILE A 330 -15.39 -3.23 0.44
C ILE A 330 -16.66 -3.64 -0.31
N GLY A 331 -16.53 -4.00 -1.60
CA GLY A 331 -17.67 -4.31 -2.46
C GLY A 331 -18.57 -5.42 -1.89
N LEU A 332 -17.95 -6.48 -1.35
CA LEU A 332 -18.68 -7.65 -0.85
C LEU A 332 -19.01 -7.60 0.64
N CYS A 333 -18.54 -6.57 1.36
CA CYS A 333 -18.75 -6.41 2.81
C CYS A 333 -18.38 -7.66 3.66
N ALA A 334 -17.40 -8.44 3.20
CA ALA A 334 -16.86 -9.60 3.89
C ALA A 334 -15.49 -9.26 4.52
N GLY A 335 -14.49 -10.15 4.42
CA GLY A 335 -13.12 -9.88 4.83
C GLY A 335 -12.12 -10.41 3.80
N GLY A 336 -10.89 -9.90 3.84
CA GLY A 336 -9.81 -10.31 2.95
C GLY A 336 -9.75 -9.62 1.59
N GLY A 337 -9.07 -10.26 0.65
CA GLY A 337 -8.86 -9.77 -0.70
C GLY A 337 -8.46 -10.88 -1.65
N PHE A 338 -8.31 -10.55 -2.93
CA PHE A 338 -7.97 -11.50 -3.97
C PHE A 338 -6.99 -10.92 -4.98
N CYS A 339 -6.34 -11.82 -5.73
CA CYS A 339 -5.65 -11.50 -6.96
C CYS A 339 -6.14 -12.44 -8.06
N ALA A 340 -6.65 -11.88 -9.15
CA ALA A 340 -7.22 -12.61 -10.29
C ALA A 340 -6.37 -12.39 -11.54
N GLY A 341 -6.27 -13.41 -12.39
CA GLY A 341 -5.45 -13.37 -13.60
C GLY A 341 -5.40 -14.73 -14.32
N SER A 342 -4.27 -15.03 -14.96
CA SER A 342 -4.02 -16.35 -15.54
C SER A 342 -3.77 -17.42 -14.46
N ASN A 343 -3.94 -18.69 -14.81
CA ASN A 343 -3.57 -19.81 -13.93
C ASN A 343 -2.12 -19.70 -13.45
N ILE A 344 -1.20 -19.32 -14.35
CA ILE A 344 0.23 -19.13 -14.03
C ILE A 344 0.44 -18.05 -12.96
N VAL A 345 -0.30 -16.95 -13.04
CA VAL A 345 -0.24 -15.86 -12.04
C VAL A 345 -0.75 -16.36 -10.69
N VAL A 346 -1.84 -17.12 -10.67
CA VAL A 346 -2.40 -17.67 -9.43
C VAL A 346 -1.46 -18.70 -8.80
N ASP A 347 -1.02 -19.69 -9.57
CA ASP A 347 -0.16 -20.78 -9.10
C ASP A 347 1.17 -20.27 -8.55
N HIS A 348 1.76 -19.26 -9.21
CA HIS A 348 3.00 -18.65 -8.74
C HIS A 348 2.84 -18.05 -7.33
N GLN A 349 1.68 -17.46 -7.02
CA GLN A 349 1.41 -16.84 -5.71
C GLN A 349 1.19 -17.87 -4.60
N ARG A 350 0.73 -19.09 -4.91
CA ARG A 350 0.52 -20.16 -3.92
C ARG A 350 1.77 -20.50 -3.11
N ILE A 351 2.94 -20.36 -3.73
CA ILE A 351 4.24 -20.67 -3.11
C ILE A 351 5.10 -19.41 -2.87
N ASN A 352 4.83 -18.29 -3.54
CA ASN A 352 5.65 -17.07 -3.44
C ASN A 352 4.96 -15.90 -2.73
N GLY A 353 3.65 -15.95 -2.48
CA GLY A 353 2.91 -14.88 -1.82
C GLY A 353 3.12 -14.90 -0.30
N PRO A 354 3.86 -13.95 0.30
CA PRO A 354 4.21 -14.03 1.72
C PRO A 354 3.01 -14.16 2.66
N SER A 355 1.96 -13.36 2.44
CA SER A 355 0.76 -13.43 3.28
C SER A 355 -0.14 -14.62 2.97
N PHE A 356 0.03 -15.27 1.81
CA PHE A 356 -0.67 -16.52 1.51
C PHE A 356 0.01 -17.70 2.18
N VAL A 357 1.34 -17.74 2.15
CA VAL A 357 2.13 -18.86 2.70
C VAL A 357 2.23 -18.81 4.23
N PHE A 358 2.37 -17.62 4.81
CA PHE A 358 2.72 -17.44 6.23
C PHE A 358 1.62 -16.78 7.08
N SER A 359 0.38 -16.69 6.58
CA SER A 359 -0.77 -16.23 7.36
C SER A 359 -1.88 -17.29 7.36
N ALA A 360 -2.69 -17.30 8.42
CA ALA A 360 -3.86 -18.18 8.47
C ALA A 360 -4.83 -17.86 7.32
N ALA A 361 -5.49 -18.90 6.82
CA ALA A 361 -6.51 -18.73 5.78
C ALA A 361 -7.69 -17.91 6.29
N MET A 362 -8.47 -17.37 5.34
CA MET A 362 -9.71 -16.66 5.65
C MET A 362 -10.67 -17.58 6.43
N PRO A 363 -11.40 -17.08 7.45
CA PRO A 363 -12.53 -17.81 8.01
C PRO A 363 -13.56 -18.22 6.95
N ALA A 364 -14.04 -19.47 7.01
CA ALA A 364 -15.01 -20.03 6.05
C ALA A 364 -16.26 -19.14 5.88
N LEU A 365 -16.78 -18.59 6.98
CA LEU A 365 -17.97 -17.73 6.97
C LEU A 365 -17.77 -16.48 6.12
N LEU A 366 -16.54 -15.92 6.07
CA LEU A 366 -16.24 -14.73 5.27
C LEU A 366 -16.12 -15.09 3.79
N ALA A 367 -15.59 -16.28 3.48
CA ALA A 367 -15.53 -16.76 2.10
C ALA A 367 -16.94 -17.00 1.53
N VAL A 368 -17.82 -17.66 2.29
CA VAL A 368 -19.21 -17.85 1.88
C VAL A 368 -19.93 -16.50 1.78
N SER A 369 -19.76 -15.60 2.75
CA SER A 369 -20.39 -14.27 2.70
C SER A 369 -20.00 -13.48 1.44
N ALA A 370 -18.72 -13.54 1.04
CA ALA A 370 -18.25 -12.91 -0.18
C ALA A 370 -18.84 -13.55 -1.44
N SER A 371 -18.92 -14.90 -1.50
CA SER A 371 -19.54 -15.62 -2.62
C SER A 371 -21.02 -15.27 -2.78
N GLU A 372 -21.78 -15.22 -1.68
CA GLU A 372 -23.18 -14.79 -1.70
C GLU A 372 -23.31 -13.32 -2.14
N GLY A 373 -22.36 -12.44 -1.79
CA GLY A 373 -22.29 -11.07 -2.31
C GLY A 373 -22.14 -11.02 -3.84
N ILE A 374 -21.28 -11.87 -4.41
CA ILE A 374 -21.12 -12.00 -5.87
C ILE A 374 -22.42 -12.52 -6.51
N ASN A 375 -23.10 -13.47 -5.87
CA ASN A 375 -24.39 -13.98 -6.35
C ASN A 375 -25.48 -12.90 -6.34
N ILE A 376 -25.49 -12.02 -5.35
CA ILE A 376 -26.37 -10.84 -5.32
C ILE A 376 -26.03 -9.90 -6.48
N PHE A 377 -24.75 -9.65 -6.78
CA PHE A 377 -24.37 -8.81 -7.92
C PHE A 377 -24.84 -9.39 -9.26
N ARG A 378 -24.75 -10.72 -9.42
CA ARG A 378 -25.22 -11.44 -10.63
C ARG A 378 -26.74 -11.39 -10.78
N SER A 379 -27.47 -11.59 -9.68
CA SER A 379 -28.94 -11.68 -9.69
C SER A 379 -29.63 -10.31 -9.68
N THR A 380 -29.00 -9.29 -9.09
CA THR A 380 -29.56 -7.94 -8.91
C THR A 380 -28.58 -6.85 -9.36
N PRO A 381 -28.24 -6.78 -10.67
CA PRO A 381 -27.30 -5.77 -11.18
C PRO A 381 -27.79 -4.32 -11.03
N SER A 382 -29.10 -4.10 -10.86
CA SER A 382 -29.70 -2.76 -10.66
C SER A 382 -29.22 -2.04 -9.38
N ILE A 383 -28.56 -2.75 -8.46
CA ILE A 383 -27.87 -2.15 -7.30
C ILE A 383 -26.86 -1.09 -7.77
N PHE A 384 -26.13 -1.35 -8.85
CA PHE A 384 -25.10 -0.42 -9.35
C PHE A 384 -25.70 0.78 -10.09
N GLU A 385 -26.86 0.61 -10.74
CA GLU A 385 -27.62 1.73 -11.29
C GLU A 385 -28.10 2.66 -10.17
N THR A 386 -28.66 2.09 -9.10
CA THR A 386 -29.09 2.82 -7.90
C THR A 386 -27.92 3.55 -7.23
N LEU A 387 -26.78 2.88 -7.09
CA LEU A 387 -25.55 3.49 -6.58
C LEU A 387 -25.15 4.71 -7.40
N GLN A 388 -25.09 4.58 -8.73
CA GLN A 388 -24.69 5.67 -9.62
C GLN A 388 -25.71 6.82 -9.62
N GLU A 389 -27.01 6.54 -9.51
CA GLU A 389 -28.02 7.57 -9.29
C GLU A 389 -27.81 8.33 -7.97
N ASN A 390 -27.51 7.61 -6.89
CA ASN A 390 -27.20 8.21 -5.60
C ASN A 390 -25.93 9.07 -5.65
N VAL A 391 -24.87 8.62 -6.36
CA VAL A 391 -23.66 9.42 -6.59
C VAL A 391 -24.01 10.72 -7.32
N ARG A 392 -24.79 10.64 -8.41
CA ARG A 392 -25.24 11.84 -9.15
C ARG A 392 -26.07 12.79 -8.28
N ALA A 393 -26.96 12.26 -7.44
CA ALA A 393 -27.77 13.07 -6.53
C ALA A 393 -26.89 13.79 -5.47
N ALA A 394 -25.93 13.09 -4.88
CA ALA A 394 -24.96 13.67 -3.95
C ALA A 394 -24.13 14.78 -4.61
N ARG A 395 -23.60 14.52 -5.81
CA ARG A 395 -22.82 15.48 -6.60
C ARG A 395 -23.61 16.74 -6.93
N ALA A 396 -24.84 16.60 -7.40
CA ALA A 396 -25.71 17.74 -7.74
C ALA A 396 -25.95 18.72 -6.56
N ILE A 397 -25.76 18.27 -5.32
CA ILE A 397 -25.82 19.11 -4.12
C ILE A 397 -24.45 19.72 -3.80
N LEU A 398 -23.39 18.89 -3.79
CA LEU A 398 -22.05 19.29 -3.38
C LEU A 398 -21.35 20.22 -4.39
N ASP A 399 -21.58 20.02 -5.68
CA ASP A 399 -20.99 20.86 -6.75
C ASP A 399 -21.46 22.33 -6.67
N LYS A 400 -22.53 22.61 -5.92
CA LYS A 400 -23.06 23.96 -5.67
C LYS A 400 -22.40 24.66 -4.47
N VAL A 401 -21.39 24.05 -3.84
CA VAL A 401 -20.72 24.60 -2.66
C VAL A 401 -19.42 25.29 -3.08
N GLU A 402 -19.37 26.62 -2.97
CA GLU A 402 -18.25 27.43 -3.48
C GLU A 402 -16.91 27.22 -2.75
N TYR A 403 -16.97 26.80 -1.48
CA TYR A 403 -15.81 26.69 -0.59
C TYR A 403 -15.05 25.38 -0.73
N ILE A 404 -15.49 24.46 -1.58
CA ILE A 404 -14.90 23.13 -1.70
C ILE A 404 -14.51 22.81 -3.14
N THR A 405 -13.67 21.79 -3.28
CA THR A 405 -13.29 21.16 -4.53
C THR A 405 -13.46 19.65 -4.38
N ILE A 406 -13.84 18.95 -5.45
CA ILE A 406 -14.12 17.52 -5.42
C ILE A 406 -13.21 16.83 -6.45
N PRO A 407 -11.99 16.38 -6.07
CA PRO A 407 -11.05 15.76 -6.99
C PRO A 407 -11.49 14.39 -7.52
N SER A 408 -12.35 13.69 -6.77
CA SER A 408 -12.82 12.36 -7.17
C SER A 408 -13.48 12.36 -8.54
N HIS A 409 -13.43 11.24 -9.25
CA HIS A 409 -14.11 11.07 -10.53
C HIS A 409 -15.65 11.13 -10.35
N PRO A 410 -16.44 11.66 -11.31
CA PRO A 410 -17.90 11.73 -11.19
C PRO A 410 -18.62 10.39 -11.00
N ALA A 411 -18.03 9.30 -11.50
CA ALA A 411 -18.56 7.94 -11.33
C ALA A 411 -18.11 7.25 -10.03
N SER A 412 -17.15 7.84 -9.29
CA SER A 412 -16.64 7.26 -8.05
C SER A 412 -17.68 7.38 -6.93
N PRO A 413 -18.06 6.28 -6.27
CA PRO A 413 -18.91 6.33 -5.08
C PRO A 413 -18.15 6.80 -3.83
N LEU A 414 -16.83 6.88 -3.90
CA LEU A 414 -15.99 7.51 -2.89
C LEU A 414 -15.74 8.97 -3.30
N ILE A 415 -16.56 9.87 -2.76
CA ILE A 415 -16.49 11.30 -2.99
C ILE A 415 -15.51 11.93 -2.00
N HIS A 416 -14.45 12.54 -2.53
CA HIS A 416 -13.50 13.29 -1.72
C HIS A 416 -13.78 14.78 -1.82
N ILE A 417 -13.83 15.45 -0.68
CA ILE A 417 -14.02 16.90 -0.59
C ILE A 417 -12.74 17.50 -0.03
N GLN A 418 -12.16 18.46 -0.74
CA GLN A 418 -11.05 19.28 -0.25
C GLN A 418 -11.51 20.73 -0.10
N ILE A 419 -11.01 21.42 0.92
CA ILE A 419 -11.29 22.85 1.10
C ILE A 419 -10.72 23.61 -0.10
N LYS A 420 -11.38 24.64 -0.60
CA LYS A 420 -10.78 25.50 -1.64
C LYS A 420 -9.74 26.42 -0.98
N PRO A 421 -8.52 26.56 -1.53
CA PRO A 421 -7.57 27.53 -1.01
C PRO A 421 -8.21 28.93 -0.95
N ALA A 422 -8.00 29.67 0.14
CA ALA A 422 -8.41 31.08 0.16
C ALA A 422 -7.62 31.79 -0.94
N TYR A 423 -8.30 32.55 -1.78
CA TYR A 423 -7.67 33.34 -2.82
C TYR A 423 -6.75 34.36 -2.14
N SER A 424 -5.44 34.12 -2.14
CA SER A 424 -4.48 35.17 -1.82
C SER A 424 -4.29 35.95 -3.12
N PRO A 425 -4.72 37.22 -3.22
CA PRO A 425 -4.28 38.05 -4.31
C PRO A 425 -2.76 38.15 -4.14
N ALA A 426 -2.01 37.46 -5.01
CA ALA A 426 -0.58 37.65 -5.09
C ALA A 426 -0.34 39.16 -5.18
N ALA A 427 0.49 39.67 -4.26
CA ALA A 427 0.83 41.07 -4.12
C ALA A 427 1.04 41.72 -5.50
N SER A 428 0.05 42.51 -5.92
CA SER A 428 0.20 43.49 -6.97
C SER A 428 1.00 44.65 -6.38
N THR A 429 2.32 44.49 -6.31
CA THR A 429 3.25 45.61 -6.23
C THR A 429 4.05 45.62 -7.52
N SER A 430 3.39 46.11 -8.56
CA SER A 430 4.06 46.93 -9.56
C SER A 430 4.73 48.08 -8.82
N ASN A 431 6.06 48.10 -8.76
CA ASN A 431 6.78 49.35 -8.84
C ASN A 431 8.02 49.11 -9.71
N ALA A 432 7.93 49.69 -10.89
CA ALA A 432 9.05 49.98 -11.75
C ALA A 432 10.10 50.77 -10.97
N LEU A 433 11.37 50.40 -11.10
CA LEU A 433 12.42 51.38 -11.30
C LEU A 433 13.54 50.74 -12.12
N SER A 434 13.96 51.51 -13.11
CA SER A 434 14.94 51.28 -14.17
C SER A 434 16.37 51.02 -13.68
N SER A 435 17.10 50.22 -14.45
CA SER A 435 18.58 50.11 -14.53
C SER A 435 19.30 51.47 -14.78
N PRO A 436 20.65 51.63 -14.79
CA PRO A 436 21.73 50.60 -14.87
C PRO A 436 23.05 50.90 -14.08
N SER A 437 24.04 50.01 -14.25
CA SER A 437 25.52 50.26 -14.32
C SER A 437 26.48 49.79 -13.19
N SER A 438 27.47 49.01 -13.65
CA SER A 438 28.93 48.99 -13.39
C SER A 438 29.59 48.68 -12.02
N SER A 439 30.54 47.74 -12.14
CA SER A 439 31.95 47.75 -11.65
C SER A 439 32.34 47.39 -10.20
N SER A 440 33.09 46.27 -10.12
CA SER A 440 34.43 46.07 -9.50
C SER A 440 34.69 46.11 -7.98
N SER A 441 35.41 45.05 -7.55
CA SER A 441 36.50 44.98 -6.54
C SER A 441 36.11 45.10 -5.05
N VAL A 442 36.81 44.56 -4.03
CA VAL A 442 37.93 43.61 -3.78
C VAL A 442 37.98 43.48 -2.23
N GLY A 443 38.23 42.28 -1.68
CA GLY A 443 38.89 42.00 -0.36
C GLY A 443 38.17 42.42 0.94
N THR A 444 38.37 41.87 2.14
CA THR A 444 39.24 40.81 2.71
C THR A 444 38.61 40.41 4.10
N PRO A 445 39.24 39.68 5.05
CA PRO A 445 38.78 38.37 5.54
C PRO A 445 38.21 38.30 6.98
N ALA A 446 37.59 37.15 7.30
CA ALA A 446 37.48 36.35 8.55
C ALA A 446 37.40 37.04 9.95
N PRO A 447 36.70 36.42 10.94
CA PRO A 447 37.36 35.34 11.70
C PRO A 447 36.49 34.12 12.04
N LEU A 448 37.20 33.01 12.22
CA LEU A 448 36.75 31.71 12.71
C LEU A 448 36.37 31.72 14.20
N SER A 449 35.41 30.88 14.59
CA SER A 449 35.18 30.39 15.96
C SER A 449 34.44 29.03 15.91
N PRO A 450 34.56 28.17 16.93
CA PRO A 450 34.82 26.72 16.82
C PRO A 450 33.56 25.82 16.83
N PRO A 451 33.68 24.52 16.49
CA PRO A 451 32.56 23.59 16.51
C PRO A 451 32.39 22.91 17.89
N PRO A 452 31.16 22.58 18.32
CA PRO A 452 30.96 21.60 19.36
C PRO A 452 30.76 20.19 18.77
N SER A 453 31.64 19.30 19.22
CA SER A 453 31.44 17.89 19.58
C SER A 453 30.42 17.03 18.84
N THR A 454 30.96 16.04 18.14
CA THR A 454 30.35 14.82 17.60
C THR A 454 29.58 13.99 18.63
N ALA A 455 28.30 13.75 18.35
CA ALA A 455 27.58 12.52 18.72
C ALA A 455 27.03 11.91 17.44
N GLY A 456 27.44 10.68 17.13
CA GLY A 456 27.16 10.00 15.87
C GLY A 456 25.70 9.61 15.73
N SER A 457 25.09 10.00 14.62
CA SER A 457 23.89 9.36 14.08
C SER A 457 24.15 8.95 12.63
N LEU A 458 23.83 7.70 12.33
CA LEU A 458 24.01 7.07 11.03
C LEU A 458 23.10 7.71 9.98
N HIS A 459 23.67 8.36 8.97
CA HIS A 459 22.96 8.80 7.77
C HIS A 459 22.49 7.59 6.94
N PRO A 460 21.24 7.59 6.42
CA PRO A 460 20.87 6.74 5.30
C PRO A 460 21.39 7.32 3.98
N VAL A 461 21.86 6.41 3.12
CA VAL A 461 22.48 6.65 1.83
C VAL A 461 21.56 7.47 0.91
N SER A 462 22.09 8.59 0.42
CA SER A 462 21.47 9.50 -0.55
C SER A 462 21.10 8.79 -1.85
N ALA A 463 19.81 8.70 -2.14
CA ALA A 463 19.29 8.43 -3.47
C ALA A 463 19.26 9.76 -4.24
N ALA A 464 20.12 9.90 -5.24
CA ALA A 464 20.15 11.08 -6.10
C ALA A 464 18.78 11.28 -6.77
N MET A 465 18.03 12.27 -6.29
CA MET A 465 16.84 12.78 -6.96
C MET A 465 17.28 13.59 -8.17
N LEU A 466 16.92 13.12 -9.36
CA LEU A 466 16.87 13.97 -10.55
C LEU A 466 15.74 14.99 -10.35
N THR A 467 16.07 16.26 -10.47
CA THR A 467 15.15 17.41 -10.41
C THR A 467 14.12 17.35 -11.54
N PRO A 468 12.82 17.52 -11.27
CA PRO A 468 11.83 17.78 -12.31
C PRO A 468 11.92 19.24 -12.77
N THR A 469 11.63 19.44 -14.05
CA THR A 469 11.49 20.73 -14.72
C THR A 469 10.44 21.61 -14.05
N LYS A 470 10.74 22.92 -13.92
CA LYS A 470 9.84 23.95 -13.35
C LYS A 470 8.50 23.98 -14.09
N HIS A 471 7.47 23.34 -13.53
CA HIS A 471 6.07 23.65 -13.79
C HIS A 471 5.52 24.47 -12.62
N THR A 472 4.81 25.55 -12.94
CA THR A 472 4.15 26.48 -11.98
C THR A 472 3.18 25.79 -11.01
N ARG A 473 2.74 24.56 -11.32
CA ARG A 473 1.88 23.72 -10.48
C ARG A 473 2.57 23.25 -9.19
N ASP A 474 3.86 22.94 -9.25
CA ASP A 474 4.65 22.43 -8.12
C ASP A 474 4.83 23.45 -6.99
N HIS A 475 4.94 24.75 -7.31
CA HIS A 475 5.12 25.77 -6.29
C HIS A 475 3.85 26.02 -5.48
N HIS A 476 2.68 25.96 -6.12
CA HIS A 476 1.39 26.14 -5.44
C HIS A 476 1.04 24.93 -4.58
N GLU A 477 1.27 23.71 -5.08
CA GLU A 477 1.04 22.49 -4.32
C GLU A 477 1.96 22.39 -3.10
N LYS A 478 3.23 22.79 -3.21
CA LYS A 478 4.16 22.89 -2.07
C LYS A 478 3.72 23.88 -0.99
N LEU A 479 3.08 25.00 -1.38
CA LEU A 479 2.56 25.98 -0.43
C LEU A 479 1.32 25.46 0.32
N LEU A 480 0.45 24.70 -0.38
CA LEU A 480 -0.73 24.06 0.20
C LEU A 480 -0.39 22.87 1.11
N LEU A 481 0.85 22.37 1.04
CA LEU A 481 1.36 21.29 1.87
C LEU A 481 2.26 21.80 3.02
N HIS A 482 2.22 23.10 3.33
CA HIS A 482 2.90 23.63 4.51
C HIS A 482 2.24 23.10 5.80
N PRO A 483 2.99 22.66 6.83
CA PRO A 483 2.42 22.02 8.03
C PRO A 483 1.31 22.83 8.70
N GLU A 484 1.50 24.13 8.88
CA GLU A 484 0.49 25.01 9.50
C GLU A 484 -0.81 25.10 8.69
N VAL A 485 -0.73 25.07 7.36
CA VAL A 485 -1.91 25.08 6.48
C VAL A 485 -2.65 23.76 6.57
N ILE A 486 -1.91 22.64 6.60
CA ILE A 486 -2.45 21.29 6.78
C ILE A 486 -3.19 21.19 8.10
N GLU A 487 -2.59 21.60 9.21
CA GLU A 487 -3.20 21.56 10.54
C GLU A 487 -4.48 22.41 10.61
N ALA A 488 -4.46 23.60 10.03
CA ALA A 488 -5.64 24.47 9.96
C ALA A 488 -6.77 23.83 9.13
N GLU A 489 -6.45 23.21 7.99
CA GLU A 489 -7.43 22.48 7.17
C GLU A 489 -7.97 21.25 7.91
N GLU A 490 -7.12 20.47 8.58
CA GLU A 490 -7.54 19.30 9.35
C GLU A 490 -8.48 19.66 10.50
N ARG A 491 -8.24 20.80 11.17
CA ARG A 491 -9.13 21.32 12.22
C ARG A 491 -10.51 21.71 11.67
N LEU A 492 -10.55 22.43 10.55
CA LEU A 492 -11.81 22.80 9.90
C LEU A 492 -12.59 21.57 9.42
N LEU A 493 -11.88 20.58 8.86
CA LEU A 493 -12.49 19.33 8.43
C LEU A 493 -13.02 18.52 9.63
N GLN A 494 -12.33 18.54 10.77
CA GLN A 494 -12.80 17.89 11.98
C GLN A 494 -14.07 18.58 12.51
N GLU A 495 -14.12 19.91 12.52
CA GLU A 495 -15.33 20.65 12.89
C GLU A 495 -16.52 20.28 11.99
N ILE A 496 -16.29 20.11 10.68
CA ILE A 496 -17.32 19.62 9.74
C ILE A 496 -17.79 18.21 10.12
N VAL A 497 -16.87 17.29 10.45
CA VAL A 497 -17.22 15.92 10.88
C VAL A 497 -18.09 15.96 12.13
N ASP A 498 -17.69 16.73 13.13
CA ASP A 498 -18.38 16.80 14.43
C ASP A 498 -19.77 17.44 14.29
N GLU A 499 -19.90 18.52 13.50
CA GLU A 499 -21.19 19.16 13.23
C GLU A 499 -22.13 18.28 12.39
N CYS A 500 -21.60 17.49 11.45
CA CYS A 500 -22.40 16.49 10.72
C CYS A 500 -22.88 15.38 11.65
N LEU A 501 -22.00 14.88 12.51
CA LEU A 501 -22.33 13.85 13.50
C LEU A 501 -23.40 14.32 14.49
N GLY A 502 -23.33 15.60 14.93
CA GLY A 502 -24.37 16.23 15.76
C GLY A 502 -25.75 16.28 15.10
N GLN A 503 -25.81 16.19 13.77
CA GLN A 503 -27.03 16.07 12.97
C GLN A 503 -27.34 14.63 12.53
N ASN A 504 -26.66 13.64 13.12
CA ASN A 504 -26.78 12.20 12.84
C ASN A 504 -26.40 11.83 11.40
N VAL A 505 -25.39 12.50 10.82
CA VAL A 505 -24.78 12.13 9.53
C VAL A 505 -23.30 11.83 9.77
N MET A 506 -22.88 10.59 9.54
CA MET A 506 -21.48 10.18 9.72
C MET A 506 -20.71 10.41 8.42
N VAL A 507 -19.67 11.22 8.51
CA VAL A 507 -18.64 11.44 7.48
C VAL A 507 -17.28 11.29 8.15
N THR A 508 -16.21 11.14 7.39
CA THR A 508 -14.87 10.97 7.98
C THR A 508 -13.81 11.77 7.24
N LYS A 509 -12.78 12.22 7.96
CA LYS A 509 -11.58 12.77 7.31
C LYS A 509 -10.84 11.66 6.57
N ALA A 510 -10.17 12.00 5.49
CA ALA A 510 -9.16 11.14 4.88
C ALA A 510 -7.97 10.99 5.84
N LYS A 511 -7.99 9.94 6.67
CA LYS A 511 -6.86 9.62 7.57
C LYS A 511 -5.64 9.16 6.78
N ARG A 512 -4.46 9.52 7.28
CA ARG A 512 -3.15 9.26 6.68
C ARG A 512 -2.11 8.94 7.74
N LEU A 513 -1.08 8.21 7.35
CA LEU A 513 0.10 7.96 8.17
C LEU A 513 1.17 8.99 7.82
N ARG A 514 1.06 10.18 8.45
CA ARG A 514 2.01 11.30 8.30
C ARG A 514 3.44 10.81 8.56
N GLY A 515 4.37 11.24 7.70
CA GLY A 515 5.77 10.80 7.76
C GLY A 515 6.06 9.34 7.36
N GLN A 516 5.04 8.50 7.10
CA GLN A 516 5.24 7.12 6.63
C GLN A 516 4.86 6.90 5.17
N GLU A 517 3.90 7.68 4.66
CA GLU A 517 3.53 7.68 3.24
C GLU A 517 4.56 8.46 2.40
N ASN A 518 4.87 7.98 1.20
CA ASN A 518 5.86 8.61 0.32
C ASN A 518 5.45 10.00 -0.16
N VAL A 519 4.15 10.22 -0.35
CA VAL A 519 3.57 11.47 -0.83
C VAL A 519 2.43 11.84 0.11
N GLU A 520 2.61 12.94 0.84
CA GLU A 520 1.55 13.44 1.70
C GLU A 520 0.44 14.06 0.86
N ALA A 521 -0.75 13.48 0.98
CA ALA A 521 -1.94 14.04 0.37
C ALA A 521 -2.44 15.24 1.18
N ARG A 522 -3.03 16.20 0.46
CA ARG A 522 -3.76 17.29 1.08
C ARG A 522 -4.93 16.73 1.92
N PRO A 523 -5.22 17.31 3.10
CA PRO A 523 -6.38 16.95 3.90
C PRO A 523 -7.69 17.01 3.10
N GLY A 524 -8.61 16.11 3.43
CA GLY A 524 -9.94 16.10 2.82
C GLY A 524 -10.95 15.32 3.65
N LEU A 525 -12.22 15.49 3.31
CA LEU A 525 -13.34 14.71 3.83
C LEU A 525 -13.68 13.60 2.82
N LYS A 526 -13.97 12.40 3.30
CA LYS A 526 -14.40 11.24 2.52
C LYS A 526 -15.88 10.99 2.78
N LEU A 527 -16.66 10.90 1.71
CA LEU A 527 -18.04 10.44 1.69
C LEU A 527 -18.13 9.18 0.82
N ALA A 528 -18.60 8.09 1.40
CA ALA A 528 -18.89 6.85 0.70
C ALA A 528 -20.39 6.73 0.46
N ILE A 529 -20.80 6.78 -0.80
CA ILE A 529 -22.20 6.68 -1.22
C ILE A 529 -22.59 5.21 -1.33
N SER A 530 -23.80 4.87 -0.88
CA SER A 530 -24.29 3.49 -0.86
C SER A 530 -25.60 3.35 -1.65
N ALA A 531 -25.79 2.22 -2.32
CA ALA A 531 -27.06 1.78 -2.88
C ALA A 531 -28.09 1.41 -1.81
N GLY A 532 -27.65 1.09 -0.59
CA GLY A 532 -28.54 0.77 0.54
C GLY A 532 -29.29 1.97 1.11
N LEU A 533 -29.03 3.18 0.62
CA LEU A 533 -29.74 4.40 0.98
C LEU A 533 -30.68 4.82 -0.16
N THR A 534 -31.88 5.27 0.18
CA THR A 534 -32.78 5.84 -0.82
C THR A 534 -32.25 7.19 -1.31
N ARG A 535 -32.62 7.59 -2.53
CA ARG A 535 -32.26 8.90 -3.08
C ARG A 535 -32.61 10.07 -2.13
N LYS A 536 -33.79 10.04 -1.51
CA LYS A 536 -34.24 11.06 -0.54
C LYS A 536 -33.34 11.13 0.69
N GLU A 537 -32.84 9.99 1.16
CA GLU A 537 -31.95 9.92 2.30
C GLU A 537 -30.56 10.46 1.96
N ILE A 538 -30.05 10.15 0.76
CA ILE A 538 -28.82 10.73 0.24
C ILE A 538 -28.95 12.25 0.11
N GLU A 539 -30.01 12.74 -0.54
CA GLU A 539 -30.23 14.18 -0.71
C GLU A 539 -30.33 14.91 0.64
N LYS A 540 -31.01 14.31 1.62
CA LYS A 540 -31.09 14.86 2.99
C LYS A 540 -29.73 14.86 3.68
N ALA A 541 -29.01 13.74 3.70
CA ALA A 541 -27.74 13.61 4.40
C ALA A 541 -26.65 14.48 3.77
N VAL A 542 -26.56 14.50 2.44
CA VAL A 542 -25.62 15.37 1.72
C VAL A 542 -26.02 16.84 1.82
N GLY A 543 -27.32 17.14 1.92
CA GLY A 543 -27.83 18.46 2.25
C GLY A 543 -27.31 18.98 3.61
N VAL A 544 -27.25 18.11 4.63
CA VAL A 544 -26.61 18.41 5.92
C VAL A 544 -25.13 18.70 5.72
N VAL A 545 -24.39 17.84 5.01
CA VAL A 545 -22.95 18.05 4.75
C VAL A 545 -22.71 19.40 4.05
N LYS A 546 -23.52 19.74 3.04
CA LYS A 546 -23.48 21.05 2.38
C LYS A 546 -23.70 22.19 3.37
N ALA A 547 -24.77 22.14 4.18
CA ALA A 547 -25.10 23.20 5.11
C ALA A 547 -23.98 23.42 6.14
N VAL A 548 -23.40 22.34 6.65
CA VAL A 548 -22.27 22.37 7.58
C VAL A 548 -21.00 22.92 6.90
N CYS A 549 -20.68 22.48 5.68
CA CYS A 549 -19.54 23.03 4.94
C CYS A 549 -19.67 24.54 4.73
N VAL A 550 -20.86 25.03 4.34
CA VAL A 550 -21.13 26.47 4.19
C VAL A 550 -21.00 27.21 5.51
N LYS A 551 -21.51 26.63 6.60
CA LYS A 551 -21.46 27.23 7.95
C LYS A 551 -20.02 27.33 8.48
N VAL A 552 -19.25 26.24 8.42
CA VAL A 552 -17.89 26.18 8.96
C VAL A 552 -16.92 26.96 8.09
N LEU A 553 -16.92 26.72 6.78
CA LEU A 553 -15.96 27.36 5.85
C LEU A 553 -16.34 28.80 5.53
N GLY A 554 -17.61 29.19 5.65
CA GLY A 554 -18.05 30.56 5.47
C GLY A 554 -17.50 31.52 6.54
N ARG A 555 -17.18 31.02 7.74
CA ARG A 555 -16.53 31.78 8.82
C ARG A 555 -15.06 32.11 8.55
N ARG A 556 -14.48 31.53 7.50
CA ARG A 556 -13.08 31.79 7.08
C ARG A 556 -12.92 33.15 6.39
N LYS A 557 -14.02 33.80 5.99
CA LYS A 557 -14.02 35.19 5.51
C LYS A 557 -13.88 36.12 6.70
#